data_AF-B1GAW8-F1
#
_entry.id   AF-B1GAW8-F1
#
_cell.length_a   1.000
_cell.length_b   1.000
_cell.length_c   1.000
_cell.angle_alpha   90.00
_cell.angle_beta   90.00
_cell.angle_gamma   90.00
#
_symmetry.space_group_name_H-M   'P 1'
#
loop_
_entity.id
_entity.type
_entity.pdbx_description
1 polymer ?
#
loop_
_entity_poly.entity_id
_entity_poly.type
_entity_poly.pdbx_seq_one_letter_code
_entity_poly.pdbx_strand_id
1 'polypeptide(L)'
;MDVRKCNAEMTSCAWGVAKVISHITLIDADKNSATVAVELNYDLGRKQQMNWGNTVITDAIPDDIPVLTDSATFSKKVKIPYGRMGRVSFGHGVDFNICAVPADPQTLIAVNDSCNLDGIMSGKTAQVAIPEL
;
A
#
# COMPACT_ATOMS: atom_id res chain seq x y z
N MET A 1 9.32 1.88 -8.79
CA MET A 1 8.04 1.40 -9.37
C MET A 1 7.61 2.45 -10.34
N ASP A 2 7.62 2.12 -11.63
CA ASP A 2 7.41 3.12 -12.67
C ASP A 2 5.94 3.19 -13.05
N VAL A 3 5.43 4.41 -13.12
CA VAL A 3 4.05 4.72 -13.48
C VAL A 3 4.07 5.47 -14.78
N ARG A 4 3.22 5.02 -15.71
CA ARG A 4 3.09 5.59 -17.05
C ARG A 4 1.67 6.10 -17.23
N LYS A 5 1.54 7.32 -17.74
CA LYS A 5 0.27 7.92 -18.16
C LYS A 5 0.39 8.39 -19.59
N CYS A 6 -0.55 7.99 -20.44
CA CYS A 6 -0.59 8.38 -21.85
C CYS A 6 -1.81 9.26 -22.14
N ASN A 7 -1.75 10.04 -23.22
CA ASN A 7 -2.94 10.67 -23.80
C ASN A 7 -3.94 9.61 -24.29
N ALA A 8 -5.17 10.04 -24.62
CA ALA A 8 -6.24 9.15 -25.06
C ALA A 8 -5.86 8.35 -26.32
N GLU A 9 -5.05 8.95 -27.20
CA GLU A 9 -4.57 8.34 -28.44
C GLU A 9 -3.36 7.40 -28.24
N MET A 10 -2.83 7.28 -27.02
CA MET A 10 -1.65 6.47 -26.66
C MET A 10 -0.34 6.83 -27.41
N THR A 11 -0.28 7.99 -28.06
CA THR A 11 0.86 8.44 -28.85
C THR A 11 1.88 9.24 -28.05
N SER A 12 1.50 9.78 -26.90
CA SER A 12 2.38 10.54 -26.01
C SER A 12 2.18 10.09 -24.58
N CYS A 13 3.29 9.77 -23.89
CA CYS A 13 3.25 9.25 -22.53
C CYS A 13 4.29 9.95 -21.66
N ALA A 14 3.90 10.22 -20.42
CA ALA A 14 4.77 10.69 -19.36
C ALA A 14 5.00 9.56 -18.34
N TRP A 15 6.21 9.49 -17.81
CA TRP A 15 6.64 8.43 -16.89
C TRP A 15 7.09 9.06 -15.56
N GLY A 16 6.90 8.36 -14.46
CA GLY A 16 7.40 8.79 -13.16
C GLY A 16 7.69 7.61 -12.27
N VAL A 17 8.66 7.77 -11.38
CA VAL A 17 8.95 6.81 -10.32
C VAL A 17 8.04 7.13 -9.13
N ALA A 18 7.27 6.14 -8.69
CA ALA A 18 6.36 6.26 -7.55
C ALA A 18 7.07 5.97 -6.23
N LYS A 19 6.89 6.89 -5.29
CA LYS A 19 7.15 6.70 -3.86
C LYS A 19 5.81 6.60 -3.13
N VAL A 20 5.59 5.46 -2.48
CA VAL A 20 4.38 5.17 -1.72
C VAL A 20 4.75 5.02 -0.26
N ILE A 21 4.14 5.84 0.60
CA ILE A 21 4.23 5.72 2.06
C ILE A 21 2.83 5.40 2.57
N SER A 22 2.68 4.29 3.29
CA SER A 22 1.40 3.86 3.88
C SER A 22 1.46 3.95 5.40
N HIS A 23 0.44 4.53 6.01
CA HIS A 23 0.20 4.53 7.45
C HIS A 23 -1.13 3.81 7.73
N ILE A 24 -1.11 2.87 8.68
CA ILE A 24 -2.29 2.13 9.10
C ILE A 24 -2.56 2.44 10.56
N THR A 25 -3.81 2.77 10.88
CA THR A 25 -4.26 3.03 12.25
C THR A 25 -5.42 2.11 12.58
N LEU A 26 -5.30 1.33 13.65
CA LEU A 26 -6.42 0.57 14.20
C LEU A 26 -7.45 1.55 14.78
N ILE A 27 -8.69 1.43 14.33
CA ILE A 27 -9.82 2.25 14.80
C ILE A 27 -10.64 1.48 15.82
N ASP A 28 -10.94 0.22 15.51
CA ASP A 28 -11.75 -0.67 16.35
C ASP A 28 -11.46 -2.13 15.99
N ALA A 29 -11.73 -3.04 16.92
CA ALA A 29 -11.59 -4.48 16.71
C ALA A 29 -12.72 -5.23 17.40
N ASP A 30 -13.23 -6.27 16.75
CA ASP A 30 -14.15 -7.23 17.34
C ASP A 30 -13.57 -8.65 17.20
N LYS A 31 -14.32 -9.66 17.67
CA LYS A 31 -13.89 -11.06 17.63
C LYS A 31 -13.60 -11.59 16.23
N ASN A 32 -14.19 -10.99 15.18
CA ASN A 32 -14.14 -11.53 13.82
C ASN A 32 -13.37 -10.63 12.85
N SER A 33 -13.10 -9.38 13.22
CA SER A 33 -12.59 -8.37 12.29
C SER A 33 -11.99 -7.16 12.98
N ALA A 34 -11.15 -6.43 12.24
CA ALA A 34 -10.62 -5.13 12.63
C ALA A 34 -11.07 -4.04 11.66
N THR A 35 -11.42 -2.88 12.19
CA THR A 35 -11.61 -1.66 11.40
C THR A 35 -10.35 -0.82 11.48
N VAL A 36 -9.77 -0.52 10.33
CA VAL A 36 -8.54 0.27 10.23
C VAL A 36 -8.74 1.46 9.31
N ALA A 37 -8.07 2.57 9.60
CA ALA A 37 -7.85 3.65 8.66
C ALA A 37 -6.53 3.41 7.95
N VAL A 38 -6.57 3.40 6.63
CA VAL A 38 -5.39 3.31 5.77
C VAL A 38 -5.19 4.67 5.12
N GLU A 39 -4.08 5.31 5.44
CA GLU A 39 -3.59 6.50 4.77
C GLU A 39 -2.46 6.10 3.82
N LEU A 40 -2.53 6.58 2.59
CA LEU A 40 -1.52 6.36 1.57
C LEU A 40 -1.10 7.70 0.98
N ASN A 41 0.17 8.02 1.15
CA ASN A 41 0.82 9.17 0.55
C ASN A 41 1.58 8.68 -0.69
N TYR A 42 1.24 9.27 -1.83
CA TYR A 42 1.78 8.94 -3.12
C TYR A 42 2.47 10.15 -3.71
N ASP A 43 3.70 9.96 -4.21
CA ASP A 43 4.50 10.99 -4.86
C ASP A 43 5.16 10.43 -6.12
N LEU A 44 5.00 11.12 -7.24
CA LEU A 44 5.61 10.82 -8.53
C LEU A 44 6.59 11.90 -8.93
N GLY A 45 7.76 11.45 -9.37
CA GLY A 45 8.73 12.33 -9.99
C GLY A 45 9.72 11.58 -10.87
N ARG A 46 10.67 12.32 -11.43
CA ARG A 46 11.73 11.75 -12.25
C ARG A 46 12.62 10.78 -11.48
N LYS A 47 12.87 11.08 -10.21
CA LYS A 47 13.78 10.34 -9.34
C LYS A 47 13.17 10.26 -7.95
N GLN A 48 13.21 9.07 -7.36
CA GLN A 48 12.77 8.83 -5.99
C GLN A 48 13.85 8.13 -5.19
N GLN A 49 13.88 8.48 -3.90
CA GLN A 49 14.72 7.81 -2.91
C GLN A 49 13.81 7.14 -1.86
N MET A 50 14.00 5.84 -1.70
CA MET A 50 13.26 4.98 -0.79
C MET A 50 14.23 4.37 0.21
N ASN A 51 13.88 4.44 1.50
CA ASN A 51 14.67 3.84 2.56
C ASN A 51 13.98 2.53 2.97
N TRP A 52 14.73 1.43 2.99
CA TRP A 52 14.30 0.12 3.50
C TRP A 52 15.28 -0.32 4.58
N GLY A 53 14.95 -0.02 5.84
CA GLY A 53 15.86 -0.22 6.96
C GLY A 53 17.14 0.59 6.75
N ASN A 54 18.29 -0.09 6.72
CA ASN A 54 19.60 0.54 6.49
C ASN A 54 19.96 0.69 5.01
N THR A 55 19.09 0.21 4.11
CA THR A 55 19.33 0.27 2.66
C THR A 55 18.63 1.47 2.06
N VAL A 56 19.36 2.26 1.28
CA VAL A 56 18.81 3.35 0.47
C VAL A 56 18.74 2.90 -0.98
N ILE A 57 17.54 2.90 -1.55
CA ILE A 57 17.30 2.59 -2.96
C ILE A 57 16.95 3.89 -3.66
N THR A 58 17.67 4.17 -4.75
CA THR A 58 17.38 5.30 -5.63
C THR A 58 16.95 4.77 -6.98
N ASP A 59 15.84 5.27 -7.49
CA ASP A 59 15.26 4.86 -8.76
C ASP A 59 14.94 6.12 -9.57
N ALA A 60 15.20 6.10 -10.88
CA ALA A 60 15.09 7.28 -11.75
C ALA A 60 14.83 6.90 -13.20
N ILE A 61 14.01 7.72 -13.88
CA ILE A 61 13.79 7.59 -15.33
C ILE A 61 14.77 8.47 -16.15
N PRO A 62 15.13 8.06 -17.38
CA PRO A 62 15.98 8.81 -18.30
C PRO A 62 15.46 10.22 -18.63
N ASP A 63 16.38 11.19 -18.77
CA ASP A 63 16.08 12.62 -18.96
C ASP A 63 15.31 12.95 -20.24
N ASP A 64 15.41 12.12 -21.27
CA ASP A 64 14.73 12.26 -22.56
C ASP A 64 13.25 11.86 -22.54
N ILE A 65 12.78 11.24 -21.45
CA ILE A 65 11.38 10.87 -21.27
C ILE A 65 10.63 12.01 -20.55
N PRO A 66 9.45 12.44 -21.05
CA PRO A 66 8.59 13.39 -20.33
C PRO A 66 8.25 12.90 -18.93
N VAL A 67 8.45 13.76 -17.93
CA VAL A 67 8.19 13.40 -16.53
C VAL A 67 6.71 13.53 -16.18
N LEU A 68 6.16 12.49 -15.57
CA LEU A 68 4.89 12.50 -14.88
C LEU A 68 5.18 12.92 -13.43
N THR A 69 4.64 14.07 -13.05
CA THR A 69 4.65 14.55 -11.67
C THR A 69 3.22 14.57 -11.16
N ASP A 70 3.02 14.00 -9.99
CA ASP A 70 1.72 13.94 -9.33
C ASP A 70 1.95 13.61 -7.86
N SER A 71 1.08 14.10 -6.99
CA SER A 71 1.15 13.75 -5.58
C SER A 71 -0.24 13.74 -4.99
N ALA A 72 -0.57 12.72 -4.21
CA ALA A 72 -1.87 12.60 -3.60
C ALA A 72 -1.78 11.90 -2.24
N THR A 73 -2.64 12.34 -1.32
CA THR A 73 -2.89 11.64 -0.07
C THR A 73 -4.29 11.07 -0.13
N PHE A 74 -4.40 9.78 0.12
CA PHE A 74 -5.68 9.09 0.19
C PHE A 74 -5.87 8.52 1.59
N SER A 75 -7.08 8.63 2.12
CA SER A 75 -7.44 7.99 3.38
C SER A 75 -8.75 7.23 3.20
N LYS A 76 -8.76 5.96 3.61
CA LYS A 76 -9.96 5.11 3.59
C LYS A 76 -10.05 4.31 4.88
N LYS A 77 -11.27 4.20 5.41
CA LYS A 77 -11.59 3.25 6.48
C LYS A 77 -12.04 1.94 5.85
N VAL A 78 -11.49 0.83 6.32
CA VAL A 78 -11.85 -0.51 5.85
C VAL A 78 -12.02 -1.45 7.04
N LYS A 79 -13.11 -2.23 7.01
CA LYS A 79 -13.34 -3.34 7.93
C LYS A 79 -12.79 -4.61 7.29
N ILE A 80 -11.85 -5.27 7.96
CA ILE A 80 -11.10 -6.41 7.45
C ILE A 80 -11.40 -7.62 8.33
N PRO A 81 -12.01 -8.69 7.79
CA PRO A 81 -12.12 -9.96 8.50
C PRO A 81 -10.75 -10.55 8.78
N TYR A 82 -10.55 -11.13 9.97
CA TYR A 82 -9.28 -11.76 10.31
C TYR A 82 -8.92 -12.90 9.36
N GLY A 83 -7.62 -13.02 9.05
CA GLY A 83 -7.08 -14.09 8.18
C GLY A 83 -7.41 -13.94 6.69
N ARG A 84 -8.07 -12.84 6.28
CA ARG A 84 -8.40 -12.56 4.88
C ARG A 84 -7.77 -11.26 4.42
N MET A 85 -7.24 -11.27 3.20
CA MET A 85 -6.65 -10.09 2.62
C MET A 85 -7.72 -9.16 2.02
N GLY A 86 -7.78 -7.93 2.50
CA GLY A 86 -8.58 -6.86 1.93
C GLY A 86 -7.79 -6.04 0.93
N ARG A 87 -8.41 -5.67 -0.20
CA ARG A 87 -7.82 -4.76 -1.20
C ARG A 87 -8.44 -3.37 -1.09
N VAL A 88 -7.60 -2.36 -0.97
CA VAL A 88 -7.98 -0.95 -1.01
C VAL A 88 -7.37 -0.32 -2.25
N SER A 89 -8.23 0.04 -3.20
CA SER A 89 -7.80 0.73 -4.44
C SER A 89 -7.86 2.24 -4.26
N PHE A 90 -6.77 2.91 -4.66
CA PHE A 90 -6.59 4.36 -4.50
C PHE A 90 -6.55 5.13 -5.84
N GLY A 91 -6.69 4.43 -6.97
CA GLY A 91 -6.59 5.02 -8.31
C GLY A 91 -5.17 4.93 -8.90
N HIS A 92 -5.00 5.32 -10.15
CA HIS A 92 -3.70 5.28 -10.88
C HIS A 92 -2.99 3.90 -10.85
N GLY A 93 -3.74 2.80 -10.71
CA GLY A 93 -3.20 1.45 -10.61
C GLY A 93 -2.54 1.14 -9.26
N VAL A 94 -2.69 1.99 -8.26
CA VAL A 94 -2.17 1.78 -6.90
C VAL A 94 -3.20 1.02 -6.08
N ASP A 95 -2.85 -0.21 -5.74
CA ASP A 95 -3.59 -1.06 -4.83
C ASP A 95 -2.77 -1.36 -3.58
N PHE A 96 -3.44 -1.24 -2.43
CA PHE A 96 -2.91 -1.60 -1.14
C PHE A 96 -3.67 -2.80 -0.60
N ASN A 97 -2.94 -3.86 -0.31
CA ASN A 97 -3.48 -5.10 0.23
C ASN A 97 -3.15 -5.15 1.72
N ILE A 98 -4.16 -5.41 2.52
CA ILE A 98 -4.03 -5.40 3.97
C ILE A 98 -4.64 -6.67 4.55
N CYS A 99 -3.91 -7.31 5.45
CA CYS A 99 -4.43 -8.42 6.22
C CYS A 99 -4.32 -8.12 7.71
N ALA A 100 -5.41 -8.33 8.43
CA ALA A 100 -5.44 -8.30 9.87
C ALA A 100 -5.35 -9.73 10.40
N VAL A 101 -4.47 -9.97 11.36
CA VAL A 101 -4.35 -11.24 12.06
C VAL A 101 -4.53 -11.05 13.56
N PRO A 102 -5.22 -11.96 14.25
CA PRO A 102 -5.36 -11.90 15.70
C PRO A 102 -3.99 -12.16 16.34
N ALA A 103 -3.72 -11.43 17.42
CA ALA A 103 -2.49 -11.51 18.18
C ALA A 103 -2.78 -11.68 19.66
N ASP A 104 -1.87 -12.37 20.33
CA ASP A 104 -1.92 -12.49 21.77
C ASP A 104 -1.82 -11.09 22.41
N PRO A 105 -2.71 -10.73 23.35
CA PRO A 105 -2.79 -9.36 23.88
C PRO A 105 -1.56 -8.93 24.68
N GLN A 106 -0.78 -9.88 25.21
CA GLN A 106 0.37 -9.61 26.05
C GLN A 106 1.67 -9.54 25.26
N THR A 107 1.80 -10.40 24.26
CA THR A 107 3.04 -10.56 23.48
C THR A 107 2.98 -9.86 22.13
N LEU A 108 1.79 -9.48 21.65
CA LEU A 108 1.54 -8.96 20.30
C LEU A 108 2.04 -9.89 19.19
N ILE A 109 2.24 -11.17 19.52
CA ILE A 109 2.61 -12.21 18.57
C ILE A 109 1.32 -12.72 17.93
N ALA A 110 1.31 -12.81 16.59
CA ALA A 110 0.17 -13.35 15.87
C ALA A 110 -0.13 -14.79 16.32
N VAL A 111 -1.38 -15.06 16.71
CA VAL A 111 -1.85 -16.41 17.10
C VAL A 111 -1.97 -17.29 15.87
N ASN A 112 -2.24 -16.67 14.72
CA ASN A 112 -2.20 -17.28 13.40
C ASN A 112 -1.72 -16.22 12.39
N ASP A 113 -0.61 -16.45 11.72
CA ASP A 113 0.00 -15.53 10.76
C ASP A 113 -0.49 -15.76 9.31
N SER A 114 -1.35 -16.75 9.09
CA SER A 114 -1.86 -17.07 7.76
C SER A 114 -2.90 -16.04 7.29
N CYS A 115 -2.59 -15.43 6.15
CA CYS A 115 -3.50 -14.56 5.41
C CYS A 115 -3.82 -15.22 4.09
N ASN A 116 -5.09 -15.57 3.88
CA ASN A 116 -5.52 -16.04 2.58
C ASN A 116 -5.46 -14.87 1.59
N LEU A 117 -4.68 -15.05 0.52
CA LEU A 117 -4.49 -14.05 -0.52
C LEU A 117 -5.77 -13.75 -1.31
N ASP A 118 -6.79 -14.62 -1.24
CA ASP A 118 -8.07 -14.49 -1.96
C ASP A 118 -7.86 -14.16 -3.46
N GLY A 119 -6.81 -14.71 -4.08
CA GLY A 119 -6.46 -14.50 -5.49
C GLY A 119 -5.76 -13.16 -5.80
N ILE A 120 -5.36 -12.39 -4.80
CA ILE A 120 -4.62 -11.13 -4.99
C ILE A 120 -3.16 -11.44 -5.32
N MET A 121 -2.74 -11.09 -6.55
CA MET A 121 -1.40 -11.39 -7.08
C MET A 121 -0.47 -10.16 -7.24
N SER A 122 -0.94 -8.96 -6.91
CA SER A 122 -0.14 -7.72 -7.07
C SER A 122 -0.60 -6.62 -6.10
N GLY A 123 0.30 -5.65 -5.83
CA GLY A 123 0.07 -4.52 -4.92
C GLY A 123 1.05 -4.48 -3.76
N LYS A 124 1.07 -3.36 -3.02
CA LYS A 124 1.83 -3.28 -1.75
C LYS A 124 1.03 -4.01 -0.67
N THR A 125 1.66 -4.97 0.01
CA THR A 125 1.03 -5.75 1.07
C THR A 125 1.52 -5.29 2.44
N ALA A 126 0.60 -5.13 3.38
CA ALA A 126 0.89 -4.97 4.80
C ALA A 126 0.12 -6.00 5.62
N GLN A 127 0.78 -6.56 6.63
CA GLN A 127 0.17 -7.40 7.63
C GLN A 127 0.22 -6.66 8.97
N VAL A 128 -0.89 -6.68 9.70
CA VAL A 128 -0.99 -6.04 11.01
C VAL A 128 -1.50 -7.06 12.02
N ALA A 129 -0.73 -7.22 13.10
CA ALA A 129 -1.11 -8.01 14.27
C ALA A 129 -2.02 -7.16 15.17
N ILE A 130 -3.23 -7.65 15.45
CA ILE A 130 -4.24 -6.96 16.25
C ILE A 130 -4.46 -7.74 17.54
N PRO A 131 -4.16 -7.17 18.73
CA PRO A 131 -4.43 -7.84 19.99
C PRO A 131 -5.93 -8.12 20.13
N GLU A 132 -6.28 -9.35 20.50
CA GLU A 132 -7.66 -9.70 20.84
C GLU A 132 -8.11 -8.92 22.10
N LEU A 133 -9.37 -8.48 22.11
CA LEU A 133 -9.98 -7.77 23.25
C LEU A 133 -10.55 -8.73 24.29
#